data_AF-R4VV31-F1
#
_entry.id   AF-R4VV31-F1
#
_cell.length_a   1.000
_cell.length_b   1.000
_cell.length_c   1.000
_cell.angle_alpha   90.00
_cell.angle_beta   90.00
_cell.angle_gamma   90.00
#
_symmetry.space_group_name_H-M   'P 1'
#
loop_
_entity.id
_entity.type
_entity.pdbx_description
1 polymer ?
#
loop_
_entity_poly.entity_id
_entity_poly.type
_entity_poly.pdbx_seq_one_letter_code
_entity_poly.pdbx_strand_id
1 'polypeptide(L)' 'MVYTLQYYDLVLIAVITPVLIGVGLGSFTPLGMPIAIVGLGAVSIAVMYYGLFVNGPVDEVQDLTDEVEDLA' A
#
# COMPACT_ATOMS: atom_id res chain seq x y z
N MET A 1 -18.64 -18.55 3.50
CA MET A 1 -17.89 -17.48 4.18
C MET A 1 -17.91 -16.29 3.24
N VAL A 2 -18.64 -15.23 3.56
CA VAL A 2 -18.48 -13.96 2.85
C VAL A 2 -17.11 -13.44 3.27
N TYR A 3 -16.20 -13.27 2.32
CA TYR A 3 -14.90 -12.68 2.60
C TYR A 3 -15.12 -11.18 2.81
N THR A 4 -14.83 -10.70 4.00
CA THR A 4 -14.84 -9.28 4.34
C THR A 4 -13.44 -8.73 4.08
N LEU A 5 -13.35 -7.54 3.51
CA LEU A 5 -12.08 -6.92 3.16
C LEU A 5 -11.60 -6.12 4.36
N GLN A 6 -10.41 -6.42 4.88
CA GLN A 6 -9.85 -5.71 6.04
C GLN A 6 -8.90 -4.60 5.59
N TYR A 7 -8.68 -3.57 6.41
CA TYR A 7 -7.71 -2.50 6.08
C TYR A 7 -6.29 -3.05 5.89
N TYR A 8 -5.96 -4.16 6.54
CA TYR A 8 -4.72 -4.91 6.33
C TYR A 8 -4.57 -5.40 4.88
N ASP A 9 -5.65 -5.81 4.22
CA ASP A 9 -5.60 -6.25 2.83
C ASP A 9 -5.23 -5.09 1.90
N LEU A 10 -5.69 -3.88 2.20
CA LEU A 10 -5.31 -2.67 1.48
C LEU A 10 -3.81 -2.35 1.64
N VAL A 11 -3.28 -2.47 2.86
CA VAL A 11 -1.83 -2.31 3.12
C VAL A 11 -1.03 -3.35 2.34
N LEU A 12 -1.47 -4.62 2.34
CA LEU A 12 -0.80 -5.69 1.62
C LEU A 12 -0.74 -5.39 0.11
N ILE A 13 -1.86 -4.96 -0.48
CA ILE A 13 -1.92 -4.54 -1.89
C ILE A 13 -0.98 -3.36 -2.14
N ALA A 14 -0.99 -2.36 -1.27
CA ALA A 14 -0.17 -1.17 -1.39
C ALA A 14 1.33 -1.44 -1.17
N VAL A 15 1.73 -2.56 -0.57
CA VAL A 15 3.13 -3.01 -0.53
C VAL A 15 3.50 -3.80 -1.78
N ILE A 16 2.67 -4.76 -2.19
CA ILE A 16 2.97 -5.65 -3.32
C ILE A 16 3.01 -4.87 -4.65
N THR A 17 2.04 -3.98 -4.85
CA THR A 17 1.89 -3.20 -6.09
C THR A 17 3.14 -2.38 -6.47
N PRO A 18 3.68 -1.48 -5.62
CA PRO A 18 4.87 -0.70 -5.94
C PRO A 18 6.12 -1.56 -6.12
N VAL A 19 6.23 -2.70 -5.44
CA VAL A 19 7.34 -3.64 -5.63
C VAL A 19 7.29 -4.24 -7.04
N LEU A 20 6.12 -4.74 -7.46
CA LEU A 20 5.96 -5.30 -8.81
C LEU A 20 6.17 -4.24 -9.89
N ILE A 21 5.65 -3.02 -9.70
CA ILE A 21 5.88 -1.90 -10.61
C ILE A 21 7.37 -1.54 -10.64
N GLY A 22 8.04 -1.49 -9.48
CA GLY A 22 9.47 -1.19 -9.38
C GLY A 22 10.34 -2.22 -10.09
N VAL A 23 10.01 -3.52 -10.00
CA VAL A 23 10.66 -4.59 -10.77
C VAL A 23 10.42 -4.38 -12.27
N GLY A 24 9.20 -4.05 -12.68
CA GLY A 24 8.86 -3.76 -14.06
C GLY A 24 9.68 -2.58 -14.61
N LEU A 25 9.67 -1.44 -13.90
CA LEU A 25 10.45 -0.27 -14.28
C LEU A 25 11.95 -0.57 -14.34
N GLY A 26 12.48 -1.30 -13.35
CA GLY A 26 13.88 -1.71 -13.31
C GLY A 26 14.29 -2.66 -14.44
N SER A 27 13.34 -3.36 -15.06
CA SER A 27 13.57 -4.31 -16.14
C SER A 27 13.40 -3.70 -17.53
N PHE A 28 12.50 -2.71 -17.66
CA PHE A 28 12.12 -2.11 -18.95
C PHE A 28 12.60 -0.67 -19.15
N THR A 29 13.24 -0.06 -18.16
CA THR A 29 13.75 1.31 -18.25
C THR A 29 15.20 1.40 -17.77
N PRO A 30 15.93 2.50 -18.06
CA PRO A 30 17.26 2.73 -17.51
C PRO A 30 17.28 3.05 -16.01
N LEU A 31 16.12 3.17 -15.34
CA LEU A 31 16.07 3.33 -13.90
C LEU A 31 16.60 2.03 -13.27
N GLY A 32 17.69 2.11 -12.50
CA GLY A 32 18.20 0.95 -11.80
C GLY A 32 17.14 0.35 -10.88
N MET A 33 16.97 -0.97 -10.94
CA MET A 33 15.95 -1.70 -10.17
C MET A 33 15.92 -1.36 -8.66
N PRO A 34 17.06 -1.23 -7.95
CA PRO A 34 17.04 -0.82 -6.54
C PRO A 34 16.42 0.57 -6.34
N ILE A 35 16.73 1.53 -7.22
CA ILE A 35 16.21 2.90 -7.14
C ILE A 35 14.71 2.91 -7.42
N ALA A 36 14.26 2.16 -8.43
CA ALA A 36 12.84 2.07 -8.79
C ALA A 36 12.00 1.48 -7.64
N ILE A 37 12.46 0.38 -7.04
CA ILE A 37 11.76 -0.28 -5.92
C ILE A 37 11.76 0.61 -4.67
N VAL A 38 12.91 1.16 -4.27
CA VAL A 38 12.99 2.02 -3.06
C VAL A 38 12.18 3.29 -3.24
N GLY A 39 12.26 3.94 -4.41
CA GLY A 39 11.52 5.16 -4.70
C GLY A 39 10.01 4.95 -4.65
N LEU A 40 9.50 3.92 -5.34
CA LEU A 40 8.07 3.60 -5.31
C LEU A 40 7.60 3.10 -3.95
N GLY A 41 8.43 2.34 -3.23
CA GLY A 41 8.14 1.92 -1.86
C GLY A 41 7.95 3.12 -0.93
N ALA A 42 8.84 4.13 -1.01
CA ALA A 42 8.72 5.35 -0.22
C ALA A 42 7.44 6.14 -0.55
N VAL A 43 7.11 6.27 -1.83
CA VAL A 43 5.86 6.92 -2.26
C VAL A 43 4.64 6.16 -1.72
N SER A 44 4.65 4.83 -1.82
CA SER A 44 3.53 4.02 -1.32
C SER A 44 3.36 4.14 0.20
N ILE A 45 4.45 4.14 0.96
CA ILE A 45 4.41 4.36 2.42
C ILE A 45 3.77 5.72 2.74
N ALA A 46 4.16 6.79 2.04
CA ALA A 46 3.58 8.10 2.26
C ALA A 46 2.07 8.14 1.95
N VAL A 47 1.66 7.51 0.85
CA VAL A 47 0.24 7.44 0.47
C VAL A 47 -0.56 6.60 1.46
N MET A 48 -0.06 5.43 1.88
CA MET A 48 -0.72 4.60 2.89
C MET A 48 -0.85 5.34 4.22
N TYR A 49 0.23 5.95 4.69
CA TYR A 49 0.22 6.69 5.95
C TYR A 49 -0.82 7.81 5.91
N TYR A 50 -0.80 8.63 4.87
CA TYR A 50 -1.75 9.73 4.74
C TYR A 50 -3.19 9.23 4.57
N GLY A 51 -3.41 8.23 3.72
CA GLY A 51 -4.73 7.71 3.39
C GLY A 51 -5.39 6.91 4.51
N LEU A 52 -4.62 6.25 5.37
CA LEU A 52 -5.14 5.44 6.47
C LEU A 52 -5.16 6.21 7.80
N PHE A 53 -4.08 6.92 8.14
CA PHE A 53 -3.90 7.48 9.50
C PHE A 53 -4.12 8.98 9.60
N VAL A 54 -4.06 9.74 8.49
CA VAL A 54 -4.24 11.20 8.52
C VAL A 54 -5.62 11.61 8.04
N ASN A 55 -6.04 11.02 6.92
CA ASN A 55 -7.34 11.30 6.29
C ASN A 55 -8.24 10.05 6.22
N GLY A 56 -7.82 8.99 6.91
CA GLY A 56 -8.47 7.69 6.88
C GLY A 56 -9.07 7.30 8.23
N PRO A 57 -9.69 6.12 8.28
CA PRO A 57 -10.44 5.64 9.43
C PRO A 57 -9.59 4.93 10.49
N VAL A 58 -8.27 4.87 10.33
CA VAL A 58 -7.36 4.10 11.18
C VAL A 58 -6.67 5.02 12.18
N ASP A 59 -7.01 4.92 13.46
CA ASP A 59 -6.40 5.74 14.52
C ASP A 59 -5.13 5.07 15.06
N GLU A 60 -5.14 3.74 15.21
CA GLU A 60 -4.00 2.94 15.65
C GLU A 60 -3.76 1.70 14.77
N VAL A 61 -2.59 1.08 14.93
CA VAL A 61 -2.17 -0.05 14.06
C VAL A 61 -3.09 -1.25 14.21
N GLN A 62 -3.70 -1.41 15.39
CA GLN A 62 -4.63 -2.48 15.71
C GLN A 62 -5.89 -2.41 14.84
N ASP A 63 -6.33 -1.22 14.47
CA ASP A 63 -7.53 -0.99 13.64
C ASP A 63 -7.34 -1.49 12.20
N LEU A 64 -6.12 -1.86 11.78
CA LEU A 64 -5.91 -2.50 10.48
C LEU A 64 -6.62 -3.86 10.35
N THR A 65 -6.98 -4.50 11.46
CA THR A 65 -7.78 -5.73 11.43
C THR A 65 -9.25 -5.48 11.22
N ASP A 66 -9.69 -4.23 11.26
CA ASP A 66 -11.09 -3.89 11.09
C ASP A 66 -11.49 -3.98 9.62
N GLU A 67 -12.79 -4.19 9.40
CA GLU A 67 -13.36 -4.32 8.07
C GLU A 67 -13.50 -2.94 7.41
N VAL A 68 -13.31 -2.92 6.09
CA VAL A 68 -13.53 -1.73 5.26
C VAL A 68 -15.03 -1.60 4.99
N GLU A 69 -15.82 -1.35 6.03
CA GLU A 69 -17.29 -1.16 5.91
C GLU A 69 -17.68 0.30 5.64
N ASP A 70 -16.74 1.25 5.68
CA ASP A 70 -16.99 2.69 5.63
C ASP A 70 -16.71 3.40 4.29
N LEU A 71 -16.52 2.66 3.19
CA LEU A 71 -16.50 3.27 1.84
C LEU A 71 -17.92 3.43 1.29
N ALA A 72 -18.76 4.22 1.98
CA ALA A 72 -20.08 4.64 1.53
C ALA A 72 -20.08 6.07 0.99
#